data_AF-H3CIN3-F1
#
_entry.id   AF-H3CIN3-F1
#
_cell.length_a   1.000
_cell.length_b   1.000
_cell.length_c   1.000
_cell.angle_alpha   90.00
_cell.angle_beta   90.00
_cell.angle_gamma   90.00
#
_symmetry.space_group_name_H-M   'P 1'
#
loop_
_entity.id
_entity.type
_entity.pdbx_description
1 polymer ?
#
loop_
_entity_poly.entity_id
_entity_poly.type
_entity_poly.pdbx_seq_one_letter_code
_entity_poly.pdbx_strand_id
1 'polypeptide(L)'
;SATQCSIKTLLEGGRGGIADSVSKWVCRHSLPPEKLKAFLQNSDDPNDEMHKKTGEKPKKQQQNQEDAHGTAELFVAVCERFPDSLSPDMLFAHCCWEYVVQWNKDPEEVKNFCLAVEYLKLVSSPHIQLGISTMMWSTFTVKYLSAATFLLEKVGKAPKDRLCRRDVGMGDKALTCFLGCCVQLLQVLMEADSGVEKVSAVELCVEEVWSGAEGPPSIADLALEQKGIYYPLVQHHWLLTSLLHAAMTFKVKTKPLSLFDSKGKNALFRDLTSIQLMPSGVMDSGLILSRQEFLFQVQIGWVQALDGSSTASDSSIRPSTGPGAPWWPSLCLELGSLLQVYPDILRRQLVCELFSQGLDLRAEQAMLEVEDQDVLGSQLLVLSGQRLSYTLLHSQSQTQPAMELLARLPPTLCAWLKAMDPSDLRCPSVPLCQTKRLVGRLVEMLPENHAQYSLALHLLEALEALTTE
;
A
#
# COMPACT_ATOMS: atom_id res chain seq x y z
N SER A 1 13.76 -2.40 34.66
CA SER A 1 14.79 -1.89 35.59
C SER A 1 15.46 -0.70 34.94
N ALA A 2 15.78 0.35 35.72
CA ALA A 2 16.56 1.47 35.20
C ALA A 2 17.94 0.94 34.77
N THR A 3 18.30 1.13 33.50
CA THR A 3 19.64 0.80 33.01
C THR A 3 20.58 1.79 33.68
N GLN A 4 21.53 1.33 34.49
CA GLN A 4 22.53 2.22 35.09
C GLN A 4 23.34 2.86 33.96
N CYS A 5 23.18 4.16 33.75
CA CYS A 5 23.99 4.93 32.83
C CYS A 5 25.22 5.43 33.61
N SER A 6 26.42 5.07 33.16
CA SER A 6 27.68 5.60 33.68
C SER A 6 28.34 6.50 32.64
N ILE A 7 29.14 7.46 33.09
CA ILE A 7 29.93 8.32 32.19
C ILE A 7 30.84 7.45 31.30
N LYS A 8 31.41 6.39 31.86
CA LYS A 8 32.26 5.45 31.12
C LYS A 8 31.48 4.78 29.97
N THR A 9 30.30 4.22 30.24
CA THR A 9 29.47 3.58 29.21
C THR A 9 28.99 4.57 28.15
N LEU A 10 28.84 5.84 28.50
CA LEU A 10 28.46 6.90 27.59
C LEU A 10 29.60 7.24 26.62
N LEU A 11 30.82 7.39 27.15
CA LEU A 11 32.03 7.66 26.36
C LEU A 11 32.43 6.47 25.47
N GLU A 12 32.28 5.24 25.98
CA GLU A 12 32.46 4.01 25.19
C GLU A 12 31.44 3.89 24.05
N GLY A 13 30.25 4.49 24.21
CA GLY A 13 29.21 4.56 23.19
C GLY A 13 29.52 5.51 22.03
N GLY A 14 30.55 6.36 22.16
CA GLY A 14 31.00 7.26 21.10
C GLY A 14 29.96 8.33 20.74
N ARG A 15 30.08 8.87 19.52
CA ARG A 15 29.24 9.97 19.02
C ARG A 15 27.75 9.61 18.94
N GLY A 16 27.42 8.33 18.81
CA GLY A 16 26.05 7.83 18.81
C GLY A 16 25.50 7.44 20.18
N GLY A 17 26.31 7.45 21.24
CA GLY A 17 25.96 6.83 22.52
C GLY A 17 24.73 7.43 23.21
N ILE A 18 24.56 8.75 23.13
CA ILE A 18 23.37 9.45 23.66
C ILE A 18 22.13 9.08 22.85
N ALA A 19 22.19 9.23 21.53
CA ALA A 19 21.05 8.95 20.65
C ALA A 19 20.60 7.49 20.75
N ASP A 20 21.54 6.54 20.86
CA ASP A 20 21.27 5.12 21.10
C ASP A 20 20.61 4.87 22.47
N SER A 21 21.04 5.57 23.52
CA SER A 21 20.41 5.46 24.84
C SER A 21 18.97 5.98 24.85
N VAL A 22 18.75 7.13 24.20
CA VAL A 22 17.43 7.76 24.09
C VAL A 22 16.51 6.94 23.18
N SER A 23 16.99 6.42 22.04
CA SER A 23 16.17 5.59 21.14
C SER A 23 15.71 4.30 21.82
N LYS A 24 16.56 3.66 22.63
CA LYS A 24 16.18 2.51 23.47
C LYS A 24 15.12 2.89 24.50
N TRP A 25 15.19 4.09 25.07
CA TRP A 25 14.16 4.58 25.97
C TRP A 25 12.83 4.83 25.24
N VAL A 26 12.85 5.47 24.07
CA VAL A 26 11.69 5.69 23.19
C VAL A 26 11.03 4.35 22.84
N CYS A 27 11.82 3.37 22.43
CA CYS A 27 11.36 2.02 22.07
C CYS A 27 10.68 1.31 23.26
N ARG A 28 11.29 1.34 24.45
CA ARG A 28 10.73 0.72 25.66
C ARG A 28 9.39 1.33 26.08
N HIS A 29 9.22 2.63 25.87
CA HIS A 29 7.98 3.33 26.18
C HIS A 29 6.97 3.30 25.02
N SER A 30 7.32 2.65 23.90
CA SER A 30 6.46 2.54 22.70
C SER A 30 5.94 3.90 22.23
N LEU A 31 6.78 4.92 22.27
CA LEU A 31 6.40 6.26 21.82
C LEU A 31 6.20 6.25 20.30
N PRO A 32 5.03 6.69 19.80
CA PRO A 32 4.79 6.77 18.37
C PRO A 32 5.52 7.98 17.76
N PRO A 33 5.92 7.89 16.48
CA PRO A 33 6.68 8.94 15.78
C PRO A 33 6.09 10.34 15.91
N GLU A 34 4.77 10.48 15.72
CA GLU A 34 4.07 11.77 15.81
C GLU A 34 4.16 12.41 17.21
N LYS A 35 4.15 11.61 18.28
CA LYS A 35 4.31 12.15 19.64
C LYS A 35 5.74 12.61 19.89
N LEU A 36 6.73 11.84 19.42
CA LEU A 36 8.13 12.24 19.57
C LEU A 36 8.43 13.51 18.78
N LYS A 37 7.89 13.60 17.55
CA LYS A 37 7.95 14.81 16.72
C LYS A 37 7.31 16.01 17.42
N ALA A 38 6.14 15.83 18.03
CA ALA A 38 5.49 16.90 18.78
C ALA A 38 6.32 17.37 19.99
N PHE A 39 7.01 16.47 20.70
CA PHE A 39 7.92 16.87 21.79
C PHE A 39 9.06 17.76 21.30
N LEU A 40 9.63 17.46 20.13
CA LEU A 40 10.70 18.25 19.52
C LEU A 40 10.23 19.58 18.93
N GLN A 41 8.93 19.72 18.61
CA GLN A 41 8.37 20.95 18.05
C GLN A 41 7.85 21.91 19.13
N ASN A 42 7.33 21.39 20.24
CA ASN A 42 6.82 22.20 21.35
C ASN A 42 7.92 22.93 22.14
N SER A 43 9.20 22.65 21.88
CA SER A 43 10.33 23.42 22.45
C SER A 43 10.53 24.78 21.79
N ASP A 44 9.91 25.03 20.62
CA ASP A 44 10.13 26.26 19.83
C ASP A 44 9.03 27.33 20.01
N ASP A 45 7.97 27.08 20.80
CA ASP A 45 6.83 28.01 20.93
C ASP A 45 6.66 28.54 22.38
N PRO A 46 7.16 29.76 22.70
CA PRO A 46 7.12 30.32 24.05
C PRO A 46 5.73 30.82 24.51
N ASN A 47 4.66 30.62 23.74
CA ASN A 47 3.33 31.20 24.01
C ASN A 47 2.22 30.23 24.47
N ASP A 48 2.48 28.91 24.56
CA ASP A 48 1.40 27.93 24.79
C ASP A 48 1.10 27.62 26.27
N GLU A 49 1.69 28.37 27.21
CA GLU A 49 1.39 28.24 28.65
C GLU A 49 0.06 28.92 29.07
N MET A 50 -0.50 29.81 28.24
CA MET A 50 -1.61 30.66 28.71
C MET A 50 -3.02 30.06 28.55
N HIS A 51 -3.18 28.89 27.91
CA HIS A 51 -4.50 28.31 27.59
C HIS A 51 -4.81 26.92 28.17
N LYS A 52 -4.20 26.52 29.29
CA LYS A 52 -4.58 25.29 30.02
C LYS A 52 -5.22 25.56 31.39
N LYS A 53 -6.20 26.45 31.46
CA LYS A 53 -7.12 26.51 32.63
C LYS A 53 -8.56 26.68 32.19
N THR A 54 -9.25 25.58 31.91
CA THR A 54 -10.62 25.31 32.39
C THR A 54 -11.14 23.99 31.83
N GLY A 55 -11.44 23.04 32.72
CA GLY A 55 -12.10 21.78 32.40
C GLY A 55 -11.63 20.65 33.30
N GLU A 56 -12.35 20.40 34.40
CA GLU A 56 -12.10 19.25 35.27
C GLU A 56 -12.28 17.94 34.48
N LYS A 57 -11.16 17.31 34.11
CA LYS A 57 -11.13 15.94 33.58
C LYS A 57 -10.97 14.96 34.75
N PRO A 58 -11.51 13.74 34.66
CA PRO A 58 -11.50 12.77 35.75
C PRO A 58 -10.08 12.46 36.27
N LYS A 59 -9.90 12.34 37.59
CA LYS A 59 -8.60 12.22 38.31
C LYS A 59 -7.57 11.24 37.72
N LYS A 60 -8.01 10.12 37.11
CA LYS A 60 -7.11 9.16 36.45
C LYS A 60 -6.50 9.69 35.13
N GLN A 61 -7.22 10.56 34.42
CA GLN A 61 -6.72 11.21 33.20
C GLN A 61 -5.81 12.39 33.53
N GLN A 62 -6.03 13.08 34.66
CA GLN A 62 -5.14 14.14 35.15
C GLN A 62 -3.78 13.57 35.55
N GLN A 63 -3.75 12.47 36.31
CA GLN A 63 -2.48 11.88 36.77
C GLN A 63 -1.63 11.31 35.60
N ASN A 64 -2.26 10.64 34.63
CA ASN A 64 -1.56 10.22 33.41
C ASN A 64 -1.11 11.39 32.51
N GLN A 65 -1.79 12.53 32.57
CA GLN A 65 -1.40 13.74 31.82
C GLN A 65 -0.25 14.48 32.49
N GLU A 66 -0.24 14.56 33.82
CA GLU A 66 0.86 15.15 34.60
C GLU A 66 2.16 14.33 34.46
N ASP A 67 2.09 13.00 34.54
CA ASP A 67 3.26 12.12 34.35
C ASP A 67 3.80 12.19 32.90
N ALA A 68 2.91 12.28 31.91
CA ALA A 68 3.30 12.45 30.51
C ALA A 68 3.91 13.84 30.24
N HIS A 69 3.42 14.88 30.92
CA HIS A 69 3.95 16.24 30.82
C HIS A 69 5.35 16.35 31.42
N GLY A 70 5.57 15.80 32.62
CA GLY A 70 6.89 15.79 33.24
C GLY A 70 7.91 14.96 32.46
N THR A 71 7.45 13.89 31.80
CA THR A 71 8.31 13.09 30.91
C THR A 71 8.72 13.87 29.65
N ALA A 72 7.80 14.64 29.06
CA ALA A 72 8.09 15.46 27.89
C ALA A 72 9.07 16.60 28.22
N GLU A 73 8.89 17.26 29.36
CA GLU A 73 9.81 18.30 29.85
C GLU A 73 11.22 17.76 30.08
N LEU A 74 11.34 16.61 30.75
CA LEU A 74 12.63 15.97 30.96
C LEU A 74 13.29 15.54 29.64
N PHE A 75 12.50 15.09 28.67
CA PHE A 75 12.99 14.74 27.35
C PHE A 75 13.54 15.96 26.61
N VAL A 76 12.78 17.08 26.59
CA VAL A 76 13.23 18.34 25.97
C VAL A 76 14.50 18.85 26.65
N ALA A 77 14.56 18.82 27.99
CA ALA A 77 15.75 19.21 28.73
C ALA A 77 16.98 18.37 28.35
N VAL A 78 16.82 17.07 28.05
CA VAL A 78 17.94 16.24 27.57
C VAL A 78 18.35 16.62 26.15
N CYS A 79 17.40 16.91 25.26
CA CYS A 79 17.68 17.42 23.90
C CYS A 79 18.44 18.76 23.93
N GLU A 80 18.05 19.70 24.80
CA GLU A 80 18.76 20.98 24.96
C GLU A 80 20.19 20.82 25.46
N ARG A 81 20.49 19.74 26.20
CA ARG A 81 21.83 19.44 26.70
C ARG A 81 22.74 18.77 25.67
N PHE A 82 22.16 18.14 24.66
CA PHE A 82 22.86 17.41 23.60
C PHE A 82 22.23 17.73 22.23
N PRO A 83 22.29 18.99 21.78
CA PRO A 83 21.53 19.47 20.63
C PRO A 83 21.96 18.83 19.30
N ASP A 84 23.23 18.46 19.14
CA ASP A 84 23.73 17.86 17.91
C ASP A 84 23.46 16.35 17.90
N SER A 85 23.82 15.68 19.01
CA SER A 85 23.60 14.24 19.22
C SER A 85 22.13 13.85 19.20
N LEU A 86 21.22 14.75 19.61
CA LEU A 86 19.77 14.54 19.63
C LEU A 86 19.03 15.47 18.67
N SER A 87 19.73 16.01 17.66
CA SER A 87 19.06 16.70 16.56
C SER A 87 17.99 15.78 15.93
N PRO A 88 16.90 16.34 15.36
CA PRO A 88 15.76 15.53 14.92
C PRO A 88 16.14 14.36 14.01
N ASP A 89 16.97 14.62 13.00
CA ASP A 89 17.43 13.58 12.07
C ASP A 89 18.25 12.49 12.76
N MET A 90 19.13 12.87 13.70
CA MET A 90 19.94 11.93 14.48
C MET A 90 19.05 11.05 15.36
N LEU A 91 18.09 11.64 16.06
CA LEU A 91 17.20 10.89 16.94
C LEU A 91 16.26 9.96 16.16
N PHE A 92 15.64 10.44 15.08
CA PHE A 92 14.77 9.62 14.25
C PHE A 92 15.54 8.48 13.57
N ALA A 93 16.77 8.73 13.12
CA ALA A 93 17.67 7.71 12.60
C ALA A 93 17.93 6.59 13.62
N HIS A 94 18.29 6.94 14.86
CA HIS A 94 18.55 5.96 15.91
C HIS A 94 17.27 5.25 16.38
N CYS A 95 16.12 5.92 16.40
CA CYS A 95 14.82 5.30 16.67
C CYS A 95 14.48 4.26 15.59
N CYS A 96 14.58 4.64 14.31
CA CYS A 96 14.41 3.74 13.18
C CYS A 96 15.27 2.47 13.34
N TRP A 97 16.57 2.66 13.60
CA TRP A 97 17.52 1.56 13.75
C TRP A 97 17.20 0.66 14.95
N GLU A 98 16.88 1.23 16.11
CA GLU A 98 16.55 0.45 17.30
C GLU A 98 15.28 -0.39 17.08
N TYR A 99 14.25 0.18 16.45
CA TYR A 99 13.00 -0.54 16.15
C TYR A 99 13.21 -1.69 15.15
N VAL A 100 14.01 -1.52 14.09
CA VAL A 100 14.30 -2.62 13.15
C VAL A 100 15.15 -3.71 13.80
N VAL A 101 16.07 -3.35 14.72
CA VAL A 101 16.83 -4.31 15.52
C VAL A 101 15.91 -5.10 16.45
N GLN A 102 14.92 -4.47 17.11
CA GLN A 102 13.95 -5.20 17.92
C GLN A 102 13.07 -6.12 17.06
N TRP A 103 12.62 -5.66 15.90
CA TRP A 103 11.89 -6.53 14.96
C TRP A 103 12.72 -7.74 14.52
N ASN A 104 13.99 -7.57 14.20
CA ASN A 104 14.82 -8.69 13.77
C ASN A 104 15.04 -9.75 14.89
N LYS A 105 14.88 -9.38 16.17
CA LYS A 105 14.89 -10.33 17.30
C LYS A 105 13.59 -11.12 17.40
N ASP A 106 12.46 -10.49 17.10
CA ASP A 106 11.13 -11.12 17.07
C ASP A 106 10.35 -10.71 15.81
N PRO A 107 10.56 -11.42 14.68
CA PRO A 107 9.95 -11.05 13.40
C PRO A 107 8.42 -11.17 13.36
N GLU A 108 7.80 -11.83 14.35
CA GLU A 108 6.33 -11.90 14.48
C GLU A 108 5.75 -10.52 14.82
N GLU A 109 6.47 -9.71 15.60
CA GLU A 109 6.09 -8.36 16.02
C GLU A 109 6.43 -7.30 14.94
N VAL A 110 5.81 -7.45 13.77
CA VAL A 110 6.04 -6.60 12.58
C VAL A 110 5.73 -5.12 12.83
N LYS A 111 4.93 -4.80 13.86
CA LYS A 111 4.70 -3.42 14.30
C LYS A 111 6.01 -2.66 14.53
N ASN A 112 7.04 -3.32 15.05
CA ASN A 112 8.35 -2.71 15.24
C ASN A 112 9.00 -2.31 13.91
N PHE A 113 8.92 -3.15 12.87
CA PHE A 113 9.44 -2.81 11.55
C PHE A 113 8.67 -1.64 10.94
N CYS A 114 7.34 -1.62 11.08
CA CYS A 114 6.54 -0.53 10.54
C CYS A 114 6.80 0.78 11.29
N LEU A 115 6.99 0.76 12.61
CA LEU A 115 7.47 1.93 13.37
C LEU A 115 8.85 2.38 12.91
N ALA A 116 9.77 1.46 12.61
CA ALA A 116 11.08 1.82 12.06
C ALA A 116 10.94 2.62 10.76
N VAL A 117 10.10 2.16 9.83
CA VAL A 117 9.82 2.86 8.56
C VAL A 117 9.14 4.21 8.79
N GLU A 118 8.20 4.32 9.75
CA GLU A 118 7.59 5.61 10.08
C GLU A 118 8.59 6.61 10.67
N TYR A 119 9.52 6.17 11.53
CA TYR A 119 10.61 7.02 12.02
C TYR A 119 11.56 7.44 10.89
N LEU A 120 11.88 6.53 9.97
CA LEU A 120 12.71 6.83 8.81
C LEU A 120 12.11 7.92 7.91
N LYS A 121 10.77 7.95 7.75
CA LYS A 121 10.07 9.00 6.98
C LYS A 121 10.16 10.38 7.63
N LEU A 122 10.45 10.46 8.94
CA LEU A 122 10.63 11.73 9.64
C LEU A 122 12.04 12.30 9.53
N VAL A 123 13.01 11.51 9.04
CA VAL A 123 14.36 11.99 8.75
C VAL A 123 14.30 12.94 7.54
N SER A 124 14.72 14.18 7.75
CA SER A 124 14.63 15.27 6.78
C SER A 124 15.76 15.23 5.76
N SER A 125 16.97 14.86 6.19
CA SER A 125 18.13 14.74 5.31
C SER A 125 17.99 13.54 4.35
N PRO A 126 17.95 13.74 3.03
CA PRO A 126 17.85 12.65 2.05
C PRO A 126 19.09 11.73 2.07
N HIS A 127 20.28 12.26 2.41
CA HIS A 127 21.52 11.45 2.51
C HIS A 127 21.45 10.43 3.64
N ILE A 128 21.13 10.88 4.85
CA ILE A 128 20.89 10.01 6.02
C ILE A 128 19.75 9.02 5.72
N GLN A 129 18.64 9.48 5.15
CA GLN A 129 17.49 8.63 4.82
C GLN A 129 17.86 7.54 3.80
N LEU A 130 18.61 7.88 2.75
CA LEU A 130 19.13 6.92 1.75
C LEU A 130 20.04 5.88 2.43
N GLY A 131 20.99 6.33 3.24
CA GLY A 131 21.95 5.48 3.92
C GLY A 131 21.29 4.50 4.87
N ILE A 132 20.40 4.96 5.74
CA ILE A 132 19.67 4.09 6.67
C ILE A 132 18.79 3.10 5.92
N SER A 133 18.07 3.55 4.88
CA SER A 133 17.25 2.66 4.04
C SER A 133 18.09 1.54 3.42
N THR A 134 19.27 1.88 2.90
CA THR A 134 20.23 0.94 2.30
C THR A 134 20.76 -0.05 3.33
N MET A 135 21.11 0.42 4.53
CA MET A 135 21.56 -0.42 5.63
C MET A 135 20.45 -1.35 6.14
N MET A 136 19.21 -0.86 6.30
CA MET A 136 18.04 -1.68 6.66
C MET A 136 17.79 -2.78 5.63
N TRP A 137 17.93 -2.45 4.35
CA TRP A 137 17.77 -3.40 3.27
C TRP A 137 18.80 -4.52 3.34
N SER A 138 20.09 -4.16 3.35
CA SER A 138 21.21 -5.10 3.28
C SER A 138 21.37 -5.94 4.54
N THR A 139 21.14 -5.34 5.71
CA THR A 139 21.37 -5.99 7.02
C THR A 139 20.23 -6.93 7.39
N PHE A 140 18.98 -6.51 7.14
CA PHE A 140 17.81 -7.21 7.68
C PHE A 140 16.83 -7.67 6.61
N THR A 141 16.48 -6.80 5.66
CA THR A 141 15.25 -6.98 4.86
C THR A 141 15.39 -8.02 3.75
N VAL A 142 16.49 -7.98 3.00
CA VAL A 142 16.67 -8.78 1.77
C VAL A 142 16.59 -10.29 2.01
N LYS A 143 17.07 -10.77 3.17
CA LYS A 143 17.02 -12.20 3.53
C LYS A 143 15.59 -12.71 3.73
N TYR A 144 14.72 -11.91 4.37
CA TYR A 144 13.31 -12.29 4.60
C TYR A 144 12.51 -12.15 3.31
N LEU A 145 12.74 -11.09 2.54
CA LEU A 145 12.06 -10.88 1.26
C LEU A 145 12.39 -12.00 0.26
N SER A 146 13.67 -12.38 0.15
CA SER A 146 14.07 -13.49 -0.73
C SER A 146 13.46 -14.83 -0.30
N ALA A 147 13.48 -15.15 1.00
CA ALA A 147 12.82 -16.33 1.54
C ALA A 147 11.31 -16.36 1.24
N ALA A 148 10.62 -15.23 1.42
CA ALA A 148 9.21 -15.09 1.09
C ALA A 148 8.94 -15.29 -0.41
N THR A 149 9.78 -14.70 -1.26
CA THR A 149 9.69 -14.82 -2.71
C THR A 149 9.79 -16.28 -3.15
N PHE A 150 10.80 -17.01 -2.67
CA PHE A 150 10.99 -18.41 -3.02
C PHE A 150 9.91 -19.33 -2.46
N LEU A 151 9.36 -19.01 -1.26
CA LEU A 151 8.22 -19.72 -0.71
C LEU A 151 6.97 -19.55 -1.60
N LEU A 152 6.64 -18.31 -1.98
CA LEU A 152 5.50 -18.02 -2.86
C LEU A 152 5.71 -18.63 -4.25
N GLU A 153 6.92 -18.57 -4.81
CA GLU A 153 7.27 -19.20 -6.08
C GLU A 153 7.05 -20.73 -6.06
N LYS A 154 7.44 -21.37 -4.96
CA LYS A 154 7.26 -22.81 -4.78
C LYS A 154 5.80 -23.20 -4.64
N VAL A 155 5.01 -22.42 -3.89
CA VAL A 155 3.62 -22.74 -3.56
C VAL A 155 2.64 -22.30 -4.65
N GLY A 156 2.95 -21.24 -5.40
CA GLY A 156 2.11 -20.69 -6.47
C GLY A 156 0.84 -19.97 -6.00
N LYS A 157 0.75 -19.66 -4.70
CA LYS A 157 -0.35 -18.94 -4.03
C LYS A 157 0.10 -18.49 -2.64
N ALA A 158 -0.72 -17.70 -1.96
CA ALA A 158 -0.50 -17.32 -0.57
C ALA A 158 -0.21 -18.57 0.32
N PRO A 159 1.00 -18.69 0.90
CA PRO A 159 1.36 -19.80 1.78
C PRO A 159 0.53 -19.80 3.06
N LYS A 160 0.34 -21.01 3.62
CA LYS A 160 -0.29 -21.18 4.94
C LYS A 160 0.69 -20.78 6.05
N ASP A 161 0.17 -20.30 7.18
CA ASP A 161 0.95 -19.89 8.36
C ASP A 161 2.13 -20.82 8.73
N ARG A 162 1.88 -22.14 8.78
CA ARG A 162 2.93 -23.14 9.08
C ARG A 162 4.13 -23.06 8.13
N LEU A 163 3.90 -22.80 6.84
CA LEU A 163 4.97 -22.69 5.85
C LEU A 163 5.70 -21.35 6.00
N CYS A 164 4.99 -20.26 6.28
CA CYS A 164 5.60 -18.95 6.55
C CYS A 164 6.54 -19.02 7.75
N ARG A 165 6.08 -19.59 8.88
CA ARG A 165 6.92 -19.75 10.08
C ARG A 165 8.15 -20.60 9.83
N ARG A 166 8.02 -21.67 9.03
CA ARG A 166 9.13 -22.59 8.75
C ARG A 166 10.16 -22.00 7.79
N ASP A 167 9.71 -21.39 6.69
CA ASP A 167 10.60 -21.01 5.58
C ASP A 167 11.03 -19.53 5.63
N VAL A 168 10.24 -18.66 6.29
CA VAL A 168 10.52 -17.22 6.42
C VAL A 168 10.80 -16.82 7.87
N GLY A 169 10.25 -17.53 8.86
CA GLY A 169 10.46 -17.25 10.28
C GLY A 169 9.41 -16.33 10.92
N MET A 170 8.28 -16.07 10.25
CA MET A 170 7.14 -15.30 10.76
C MET A 170 5.82 -15.87 10.25
N GLY A 171 4.70 -15.58 10.92
CA GLY A 171 3.36 -16.00 10.52
C GLY A 171 2.87 -15.38 9.20
N ASP A 172 1.77 -15.88 8.63
CA ASP A 172 1.24 -15.40 7.34
C ASP A 172 0.74 -13.95 7.37
N LYS A 173 0.07 -13.56 8.45
CA LYS A 173 -0.38 -12.18 8.69
C LYS A 173 0.81 -11.24 8.89
N ALA A 174 1.78 -11.65 9.69
CA ALA A 174 3.03 -10.93 9.89
C ALA A 174 3.76 -10.74 8.55
N LEU A 175 3.90 -11.81 7.77
CA LEU A 175 4.52 -11.77 6.45
C LEU A 175 3.82 -10.78 5.50
N THR A 176 2.48 -10.76 5.49
CA THR A 176 1.73 -9.81 4.66
C THR A 176 2.03 -8.36 5.06
N CYS A 177 2.03 -8.08 6.37
CA CYS A 177 2.37 -6.76 6.89
C CYS A 177 3.83 -6.36 6.61
N PHE A 178 4.76 -7.31 6.77
CA PHE A 178 6.19 -7.11 6.50
C PHE A 178 6.42 -6.74 5.04
N LEU A 179 5.78 -7.44 4.09
CA LEU A 179 5.85 -7.11 2.67
C LEU A 179 5.33 -5.70 2.40
N GLY A 180 4.22 -5.30 3.03
CA GLY A 180 3.72 -3.92 2.95
C GLY A 180 4.71 -2.88 3.47
N CYS A 181 5.37 -3.15 4.60
CA CYS A 181 6.38 -2.23 5.15
C CYS A 181 7.69 -2.25 4.31
N CYS A 182 8.01 -3.34 3.60
CA CYS A 182 9.09 -3.38 2.61
C CYS A 182 8.80 -2.51 1.38
N VAL A 183 7.55 -2.49 0.89
CA VAL A 183 7.13 -1.59 -0.20
C VAL A 183 7.42 -0.14 0.20
N GLN A 184 7.03 0.24 1.42
CA GLN A 184 7.26 1.59 1.93
C GLN A 184 8.74 1.91 2.12
N LEU A 185 9.54 0.98 2.67
CA LEU A 185 11.00 1.16 2.79
C LEU A 185 11.66 1.43 1.43
N LEU A 186 11.31 0.64 0.41
CA LEU A 186 11.87 0.80 -0.93
C LEU A 186 11.37 2.08 -1.60
N GLN A 187 10.14 2.50 -1.33
CA GLN A 187 9.62 3.79 -1.78
C GLN A 187 10.40 4.96 -1.16
N VAL A 188 10.60 4.95 0.16
CA VAL A 188 11.41 5.95 0.86
C VAL A 188 12.83 5.98 0.29
N LEU A 189 13.42 4.82 -0.01
CA LEU A 189 14.75 4.75 -0.63
C LEU A 189 14.79 5.42 -2.01
N MET A 190 13.80 5.17 -2.88
CA MET A 190 13.69 5.82 -4.19
C MET A 190 13.48 7.32 -4.09
N GLU A 191 12.64 7.77 -3.16
CA GLU A 191 12.38 9.19 -2.90
C GLU A 191 13.65 9.89 -2.38
N ALA A 192 14.37 9.27 -1.44
CA ALA A 192 15.62 9.78 -0.88
C ALA A 192 16.71 9.94 -1.96
N ASP A 193 16.86 8.95 -2.86
CA ASP A 193 17.81 9.00 -3.99
C ASP A 193 17.53 10.22 -4.90
N SER A 194 16.26 10.47 -5.21
CA SER A 194 15.85 11.67 -5.97
C SER A 194 16.08 12.99 -5.22
N GLY A 195 16.14 12.95 -3.89
CA GLY A 195 16.41 14.09 -3.02
C GLY A 195 17.90 14.40 -2.88
N VAL A 196 18.75 13.36 -2.91
CA VAL A 196 20.22 13.49 -2.80
C VAL A 196 20.80 14.35 -3.91
N GLU A 197 20.27 14.28 -5.13
CA GLU A 197 20.71 15.14 -6.24
C GLU A 197 20.42 16.63 -6.00
N LYS A 198 19.45 16.96 -5.14
CA LYS A 198 18.96 18.33 -4.93
C LYS A 198 19.63 19.04 -3.75
N VAL A 199 20.26 18.30 -2.84
CA VAL A 199 20.78 18.82 -1.58
C VAL A 199 22.22 18.37 -1.38
N SER A 200 23.09 19.28 -0.96
CA SER A 200 24.48 18.93 -0.60
C SER A 200 24.52 17.97 0.59
N ALA A 201 25.58 17.16 0.67
CA ALA A 201 25.79 16.26 1.80
C ALA A 201 25.84 17.07 3.12
N VAL A 202 25.18 16.53 4.15
CA VAL A 202 25.12 17.14 5.48
C VAL A 202 26.43 16.84 6.22
N GLU A 203 27.05 17.88 6.78
CA GLU A 203 28.13 17.71 7.75
C GLU A 203 27.51 17.57 9.15
N LEU A 204 27.78 16.46 9.83
CA LEU A 204 27.26 16.22 11.16
C LEU A 204 28.06 17.02 12.19
N CYS A 205 27.38 17.92 12.90
CA CYS A 205 27.94 18.58 14.07
C CYS A 205 28.08 17.58 15.23
N VAL A 206 29.07 17.81 16.07
CA VAL A 206 29.38 16.96 17.22
C VAL A 206 29.71 17.87 18.39
N GLU A 207 29.09 17.65 19.55
CA GLU A 207 29.38 18.43 20.73
C GLU A 207 30.85 18.26 21.18
N GLU A 208 31.45 19.33 21.70
CA GLU A 208 32.85 19.32 22.16
C GLU A 208 33.17 18.20 23.16
N VAL A 209 32.17 17.76 23.94
CA VAL A 209 32.31 16.67 24.92
C VAL A 209 32.73 15.33 24.26
N TRP A 210 32.52 15.17 22.95
CA TRP A 210 32.87 13.98 22.19
C TRP A 210 34.18 14.09 21.41
N SER A 211 34.89 15.22 21.45
CA SER A 211 36.08 15.47 20.63
C SER A 211 37.26 14.51 20.93
N GLY A 212 37.20 13.74 22.03
CA GLY A 212 38.15 12.70 22.40
C GLY A 212 37.53 11.33 22.66
N ALA A 213 36.29 11.09 22.24
CA ALA A 213 35.63 9.80 22.41
C ALA A 213 36.14 8.77 21.39
N GLU A 214 36.59 7.60 21.87
CA GLU A 214 37.07 6.48 21.04
C GLU A 214 35.96 5.48 20.65
N GLY A 215 34.70 5.81 20.92
CA GLY A 215 33.57 4.92 20.64
C GLY A 215 33.21 4.83 19.15
N PRO A 216 32.30 3.91 18.78
CA PRO A 216 31.91 3.68 17.39
C PRO A 216 31.24 4.93 16.77
N PRO A 217 31.26 5.04 15.42
CA PRO A 217 30.51 6.06 14.71
C PRO A 217 29.00 5.91 14.99
N SER A 218 28.27 7.03 14.93
CA SER A 218 26.82 7.02 15.07
C SER A 218 26.15 6.31 13.89
N ILE A 219 24.87 5.96 14.01
CA ILE A 219 24.15 5.35 12.87
C ILE A 219 24.05 6.30 11.68
N ALA A 220 23.99 7.61 11.93
CA ALA A 220 23.93 8.61 10.88
C ALA A 220 25.29 8.77 10.19
N ASP A 221 26.40 8.69 10.93
CA ASP A 221 27.75 8.65 10.32
C ASP A 221 27.85 7.44 9.35
N LEU A 222 27.44 6.26 9.82
CA LEU A 222 27.42 5.04 9.00
C LEU A 222 26.49 5.14 7.79
N ALA A 223 25.38 5.89 7.92
CA ALA A 223 24.46 6.15 6.83
C ALA A 223 25.09 7.05 5.76
N LEU A 224 25.81 8.09 6.15
CA LEU A 224 26.50 9.00 5.23
C LEU A 224 27.69 8.33 4.51
N GLU A 225 28.25 7.27 5.08
CA GLU A 225 29.28 6.45 4.43
C GLU A 225 28.72 5.48 3.36
N GLN A 226 27.40 5.32 3.27
CA GLN A 226 26.81 4.42 2.27
C GLN A 226 27.02 4.94 0.85
N LYS A 227 27.28 4.03 -0.08
CA LYS A 227 27.37 4.34 -1.51
C LYS A 227 25.98 4.62 -2.09
N GLY A 228 25.94 5.43 -3.14
CA GLY A 228 24.74 5.62 -3.94
C GLY A 228 24.19 4.30 -4.50
N ILE A 229 22.88 4.25 -4.67
CA ILE A 229 22.16 3.08 -5.18
C ILE A 229 22.08 3.10 -6.72
N TYR A 230 21.78 1.94 -7.30
CA TYR A 230 21.35 1.85 -8.69
C TYR A 230 19.82 1.88 -8.74
N TYR A 231 19.25 3.06 -8.98
CA TYR A 231 17.79 3.32 -8.94
C TYR A 231 16.93 2.27 -9.67
N PRO A 232 17.24 1.86 -10.92
CA PRO A 232 16.42 0.87 -11.64
C PRO A 232 16.35 -0.48 -10.90
N LEU A 233 17.41 -0.87 -10.20
CA LEU A 233 17.41 -2.10 -9.41
C LEU A 233 16.55 -1.97 -8.16
N VAL A 234 16.53 -0.81 -7.51
CA VAL A 234 15.63 -0.54 -6.37
C VAL A 234 14.17 -0.57 -6.83
N GLN A 235 13.84 0.11 -7.93
CA GLN A 235 12.49 0.08 -8.52
C GLN A 235 12.05 -1.34 -8.87
N HIS A 236 12.97 -2.18 -9.35
CA HIS A 236 12.68 -3.58 -9.67
C HIS A 236 12.41 -4.45 -8.43
N HIS A 237 13.11 -4.20 -7.33
CA HIS A 237 12.79 -4.82 -6.04
C HIS A 237 11.47 -4.30 -5.47
N TRP A 238 11.17 -3.01 -5.64
CA TRP A 238 9.90 -2.40 -5.24
C TRP A 238 8.73 -3.04 -6.01
N LEU A 239 8.89 -3.24 -7.32
CA LEU A 239 7.94 -3.96 -8.16
C LEU A 239 7.69 -5.38 -7.62
N LEU A 240 8.73 -6.19 -7.44
CA LEU A 240 8.57 -7.55 -6.88
C LEU A 240 7.87 -7.53 -5.53
N THR A 241 8.30 -6.65 -4.62
CA THR A 241 7.75 -6.57 -3.26
C THR A 241 6.26 -6.20 -3.29
N SER A 242 5.89 -5.26 -4.16
CA SER A 242 4.49 -4.85 -4.37
C SER A 242 3.63 -5.98 -4.92
N LEU A 243 4.16 -6.76 -5.86
CA LEU A 243 3.48 -7.96 -6.39
C LEU A 243 3.29 -9.03 -5.31
N LEU A 244 4.30 -9.28 -4.47
CA LEU A 244 4.20 -10.22 -3.34
C LEU A 244 3.18 -9.74 -2.30
N HIS A 245 3.21 -8.45 -1.96
CA HIS A 245 2.27 -7.84 -1.03
C HIS A 245 0.83 -7.96 -1.54
N ALA A 246 0.58 -7.65 -2.82
CA ALA A 246 -0.72 -7.80 -3.45
C ALA A 246 -1.17 -9.27 -3.50
N ALA A 247 -0.27 -10.19 -3.85
CA ALA A 247 -0.56 -11.62 -3.91
C ALA A 247 -0.96 -12.20 -2.55
N MET A 248 -0.29 -11.76 -1.47
CA MET A 248 -0.64 -12.15 -0.10
C MET A 248 -1.97 -11.53 0.34
N THR A 249 -2.14 -10.22 0.11
CA THR A 249 -3.31 -9.45 0.55
C THR A 249 -4.61 -9.96 -0.08
N PHE A 250 -4.60 -10.17 -1.40
CA PHE A 250 -5.77 -10.60 -2.15
C PHE A 250 -5.78 -12.10 -2.46
N LYS A 251 -4.82 -12.86 -1.91
CA LYS A 251 -4.67 -14.31 -2.09
C LYS A 251 -4.61 -14.74 -3.56
N VAL A 252 -3.98 -13.92 -4.40
CA VAL A 252 -3.81 -14.17 -5.83
C VAL A 252 -2.97 -15.43 -6.03
N LYS A 253 -3.44 -16.34 -6.87
CA LYS A 253 -2.70 -17.55 -7.26
C LYS A 253 -1.70 -17.16 -8.34
N THR A 254 -0.42 -17.09 -8.00
CA THR A 254 0.63 -16.81 -8.96
C THR A 254 1.97 -17.34 -8.48
N LYS A 255 2.88 -17.55 -9.44
CA LYS A 255 4.31 -17.69 -9.19
C LYS A 255 4.95 -16.32 -9.43
N PRO A 256 5.35 -15.57 -8.39
CA PRO A 256 5.78 -14.18 -8.55
C PRO A 256 6.94 -14.02 -9.54
N LEU A 257 7.88 -14.97 -9.60
CA LEU A 257 8.99 -14.88 -10.54
C LEU A 257 8.53 -15.11 -11.98
N SER A 258 7.42 -15.81 -12.24
CA SER A 258 6.93 -15.99 -13.62
C SER A 258 6.45 -14.69 -14.27
N LEU A 259 6.25 -13.62 -13.49
CA LEU A 259 5.91 -12.28 -13.98
C LEU A 259 7.15 -11.52 -14.51
N PHE A 260 8.35 -12.09 -14.37
CA PHE A 260 9.60 -11.50 -14.81
C PHE A 260 10.23 -12.30 -15.96
N ASP A 261 10.91 -11.59 -16.85
CA ASP A 261 11.76 -12.17 -17.87
C ASP A 261 13.06 -12.71 -17.26
N SER A 262 13.92 -13.30 -18.10
CA SER A 262 15.19 -13.89 -17.62
C SER A 262 16.14 -12.84 -17.04
N LYS A 263 16.24 -11.65 -17.66
CA LYS A 263 17.08 -10.55 -17.17
C LYS A 263 16.59 -10.03 -15.82
N GLY A 264 15.29 -9.79 -15.71
CA GLY A 264 14.65 -9.35 -14.47
C GLY A 264 14.86 -10.33 -13.34
N LYS A 265 14.71 -11.65 -13.59
CA LYS A 265 14.98 -12.69 -12.59
C LYS A 265 16.42 -12.65 -12.09
N ASN A 266 17.39 -12.48 -13.00
CA ASN A 266 18.82 -12.51 -12.65
C ASN A 266 19.30 -11.28 -11.86
N ALA A 267 18.58 -10.17 -11.98
CA ALA A 267 18.85 -8.92 -11.25
C ALA A 267 18.34 -8.94 -9.80
N LEU A 268 17.31 -9.76 -9.49
CA LEU A 268 16.73 -9.82 -8.15
C LEU A 268 17.75 -10.27 -7.09
N PHE A 269 17.65 -9.65 -5.92
CA PHE A 269 18.48 -9.86 -4.73
C PHE A 269 19.98 -9.62 -4.91
N ARG A 270 20.37 -8.90 -5.97
CA ARG A 270 21.73 -8.35 -6.11
C ARG A 270 21.90 -7.16 -5.16
N ASP A 271 23.16 -6.83 -4.90
CA ASP A 271 23.51 -5.65 -4.10
C ASP A 271 22.95 -4.38 -4.77
N LEU A 272 22.32 -3.50 -4.00
CA LEU A 272 21.60 -2.33 -4.54
C LEU A 272 22.52 -1.32 -5.23
N THR A 273 23.82 -1.34 -4.94
CA THR A 273 24.82 -0.46 -5.59
C THR A 273 25.32 -1.05 -6.92
N SER A 274 24.99 -2.33 -7.19
CA SER A 274 25.48 -3.01 -8.38
C SER A 274 24.65 -2.65 -9.62
N ILE A 275 25.35 -2.24 -10.68
CA ILE A 275 24.72 -1.98 -11.98
C ILE A 275 24.31 -3.32 -12.59
N GLN A 276 23.01 -3.48 -12.87
CA GLN A 276 22.44 -4.69 -13.46
C GLN A 276 21.86 -4.40 -14.84
N LEU A 277 21.87 -5.42 -15.71
CA LEU A 277 21.18 -5.34 -16.99
C LEU A 277 19.67 -5.50 -16.76
N MET A 278 18.94 -4.39 -16.84
CA MET A 278 17.50 -4.38 -16.60
C MET A 278 16.70 -4.89 -17.81
N PRO A 279 15.47 -5.41 -17.59
CA PRO A 279 14.55 -5.76 -18.67
C PRO A 279 14.33 -4.57 -19.59
N SER A 280 14.52 -4.77 -20.89
CA SER A 280 14.37 -3.74 -21.91
C SER A 280 13.95 -4.39 -23.23
N GLY A 281 13.06 -3.72 -23.96
CA GLY A 281 12.56 -4.18 -25.26
C GLY A 281 11.16 -4.80 -25.22
N VAL A 282 10.72 -5.24 -26.40
CA VAL A 282 9.41 -5.87 -26.64
C VAL A 282 9.35 -7.22 -25.92
N MET A 283 8.33 -7.38 -25.08
CA MET A 283 8.14 -8.58 -24.28
C MET A 283 7.28 -9.62 -25.01
N ASP A 284 7.47 -10.89 -24.66
CA ASP A 284 6.61 -11.98 -25.10
C ASP A 284 5.14 -11.72 -24.74
N SER A 285 4.23 -11.96 -25.69
CA SER A 285 2.80 -11.67 -25.51
C SER A 285 2.17 -12.53 -24.41
N GLY A 286 2.60 -13.78 -24.26
CA GLY A 286 2.12 -14.66 -23.18
C GLY A 286 2.53 -14.17 -21.79
N LEU A 287 3.73 -13.60 -21.66
CA LEU A 287 4.17 -12.96 -20.43
C LEU A 287 3.36 -11.70 -20.09
N ILE A 288 3.07 -10.84 -21.09
CA ILE A 288 2.21 -9.66 -20.90
C ILE A 288 0.81 -10.08 -20.44
N LEU A 289 0.22 -11.10 -21.06
CA LEU A 289 -1.09 -11.63 -20.65
C LEU A 289 -1.08 -12.16 -19.20
N SER A 290 -0.01 -12.83 -18.79
CA SER A 290 0.14 -13.33 -17.41
C SER A 290 0.23 -12.18 -16.39
N ARG A 291 0.90 -11.08 -16.75
CA ARG A 291 0.99 -9.85 -15.94
C ARG A 291 -0.34 -9.14 -15.83
N GLN A 292 -1.05 -9.02 -16.96
CA GLN A 292 -2.38 -8.45 -17.01
C GLN A 292 -3.35 -9.25 -16.12
N GLU A 293 -3.39 -10.56 -16.26
CA GLU A 293 -4.25 -11.43 -15.45
C GLU A 293 -3.95 -11.27 -13.96
N PHE A 294 -2.67 -11.20 -13.58
CA PHE A 294 -2.30 -10.94 -12.19
C PHE A 294 -2.90 -9.61 -11.67
N LEU A 295 -2.75 -8.52 -12.43
CA LEU A 295 -3.26 -7.20 -12.03
C LEU A 295 -4.79 -7.15 -12.00
N PHE A 296 -5.46 -7.88 -12.91
CA PHE A 296 -6.91 -8.06 -12.87
C PHE A 296 -7.36 -8.73 -11.57
N GLN A 297 -6.71 -9.82 -11.17
CA GLN A 297 -7.02 -10.49 -9.90
C GLN A 297 -6.81 -9.58 -8.67
N VAL A 298 -5.83 -8.68 -8.72
CA VAL A 298 -5.63 -7.67 -7.66
C VAL A 298 -6.78 -6.68 -7.62
N GLN A 299 -7.20 -6.12 -8.76
CA GLN A 299 -8.35 -5.21 -8.82
C GLN A 299 -9.66 -5.87 -8.37
N ILE A 300 -9.89 -7.12 -8.81
CA ILE A 300 -11.02 -7.95 -8.37
C ILE A 300 -11.01 -8.12 -6.85
N GLY A 301 -9.87 -8.50 -6.28
CA GLY A 301 -9.72 -8.65 -4.83
C GLY A 301 -9.95 -7.35 -4.05
N TRP A 302 -9.51 -6.22 -4.61
CA TRP A 302 -9.74 -4.90 -4.04
C TRP A 302 -11.22 -4.51 -4.04
N VAL A 303 -11.91 -4.65 -5.19
CA VAL A 303 -13.34 -4.32 -5.29
C VAL A 303 -14.15 -5.16 -4.28
N GLN A 304 -13.85 -6.45 -4.15
CA GLN A 304 -14.50 -7.33 -3.17
C GLN A 304 -14.26 -6.89 -1.71
N ALA A 305 -13.08 -6.32 -1.42
CA ALA A 305 -12.76 -5.84 -0.09
C ALA A 305 -13.51 -4.55 0.29
N LEU A 306 -14.06 -3.81 -0.69
CA LEU A 306 -14.81 -2.58 -0.42
C LEU A 306 -16.12 -2.84 0.34
N ASP A 307 -16.81 -3.95 0.05
CA ASP A 307 -18.09 -4.27 0.70
C ASP A 307 -17.94 -4.67 2.17
N GLY A 308 -16.81 -5.27 2.53
CA GLY A 308 -16.48 -5.64 3.92
C GLY A 308 -16.28 -4.45 4.85
N SER A 309 -16.17 -3.22 4.33
CA SER A 309 -15.99 -1.99 5.11
C SER A 309 -17.29 -1.29 5.52
N SER A 310 -18.43 -1.73 4.99
CA SER A 310 -19.73 -1.03 5.13
C SER A 310 -20.60 -1.51 6.30
N THR A 311 -20.22 -2.58 7.01
CA THR A 311 -20.99 -3.12 8.16
C THR A 311 -20.55 -2.57 9.52
N ALA A 312 -19.49 -1.76 9.58
CA ALA A 312 -19.13 -1.01 10.78
C ALA A 312 -19.79 0.37 10.72
N SER A 313 -20.97 0.48 11.34
CA SER A 313 -21.53 1.75 11.77
C SER A 313 -20.63 2.34 12.86
N ASP A 314 -19.57 3.06 12.46
CA ASP A 314 -19.09 4.27 13.14
C ASP A 314 -17.79 4.80 12.50
N SER A 315 -17.75 6.12 12.38
CA SER A 315 -16.57 6.99 12.24
C SER A 315 -15.86 7.10 10.89
N SER A 316 -15.62 8.36 10.56
CA SER A 316 -15.14 8.98 9.32
C SER A 316 -13.66 8.76 9.00
N ILE A 317 -13.13 7.56 9.19
CA ILE A 317 -11.72 7.26 8.86
C ILE A 317 -11.67 5.97 8.06
N ARG A 318 -11.61 6.11 6.72
CA ARG A 318 -11.26 5.00 5.82
C ARG A 318 -9.91 4.40 6.25
N PRO A 319 -9.71 3.08 6.17
CA PRO A 319 -8.40 2.50 6.41
C PRO A 319 -7.39 3.10 5.41
N SER A 320 -6.37 3.81 5.92
CA SER A 320 -5.23 4.26 5.11
C SER A 320 -4.37 3.09 4.63
N THR A 321 -4.54 1.92 5.26
CA THR A 321 -3.81 0.68 5.01
C THR A 321 -4.76 -0.53 4.93
N GLY A 322 -4.32 -1.58 4.24
CA GLY A 322 -5.05 -2.85 4.13
C GLY A 322 -5.80 -3.05 2.81
N PRO A 323 -6.60 -4.13 2.70
CA PRO A 323 -7.23 -4.55 1.45
C PRO A 323 -8.21 -3.54 0.85
N GLY A 324 -8.87 -2.72 1.68
CA GLY A 324 -9.85 -1.72 1.25
C GLY A 324 -9.26 -0.32 1.00
N ALA A 325 -7.92 -0.17 1.03
CA ALA A 325 -7.29 1.13 0.88
C ALA A 325 -7.51 1.72 -0.54
N PRO A 326 -7.75 3.03 -0.68
CA PRO A 326 -8.14 3.62 -1.96
C PRO A 326 -7.00 3.76 -2.98
N TRP A 327 -5.75 3.55 -2.58
CA TRP A 327 -4.57 3.69 -3.44
C TRP A 327 -4.27 2.46 -4.31
N TRP A 328 -4.91 1.31 -4.05
CA TRP A 328 -4.67 0.07 -4.79
C TRP A 328 -4.85 0.19 -6.31
N PRO A 329 -5.92 0.85 -6.84
CA PRO A 329 -6.06 1.08 -8.28
C PRO A 329 -4.89 1.86 -8.89
N SER A 330 -4.43 2.92 -8.23
CA SER A 330 -3.28 3.71 -8.68
C SER A 330 -1.99 2.88 -8.68
N LEU A 331 -1.77 2.07 -7.63
CA LEU A 331 -0.65 1.13 -7.60
C LEU A 331 -0.74 0.12 -8.74
N CYS A 332 -1.91 -0.45 -9.04
CA CYS A 332 -2.07 -1.35 -10.17
C CYS A 332 -1.67 -0.72 -11.51
N LEU A 333 -1.98 0.56 -11.73
CA LEU A 333 -1.57 1.29 -12.93
C LEU A 333 -0.04 1.50 -12.97
N GLU A 334 0.56 1.86 -11.84
CA GLU A 334 2.01 2.04 -11.73
C GLU A 334 2.77 0.71 -11.98
N LEU A 335 2.33 -0.37 -11.33
CA LEU A 335 2.87 -1.72 -11.56
C LEU A 335 2.63 -2.16 -13.01
N GLY A 336 1.45 -1.85 -13.57
CA GLY A 336 1.12 -2.10 -14.97
C GLY A 336 2.12 -1.44 -15.93
N SER A 337 2.45 -0.17 -15.70
CA SER A 337 3.45 0.55 -16.49
C SER A 337 4.82 -0.14 -16.44
N LEU A 338 5.30 -0.50 -15.24
CA LEU A 338 6.59 -1.21 -15.08
C LEU A 338 6.57 -2.62 -15.70
N LEU A 339 5.41 -3.26 -15.71
CA LEU A 339 5.20 -4.58 -16.31
C LEU A 339 4.85 -4.52 -17.81
N GLN A 340 4.79 -3.33 -18.40
CA GLN A 340 4.40 -3.09 -19.80
C GLN A 340 2.97 -3.57 -20.13
N VAL A 341 2.07 -3.55 -19.15
CA VAL A 341 0.64 -3.76 -19.36
C VAL A 341 0.02 -2.40 -19.76
N TYR A 342 -0.75 -2.39 -20.84
CA TYR A 342 -1.37 -1.17 -21.34
C TYR A 342 -2.34 -0.59 -20.29
N PRO A 343 -2.20 0.67 -19.83
CA PRO A 343 -2.97 1.20 -18.72
C PRO A 343 -4.49 1.13 -18.91
N ASP A 344 -4.98 1.40 -20.13
CA ASP A 344 -6.42 1.47 -20.37
C ASP A 344 -7.13 0.13 -20.16
N ILE A 345 -6.44 -0.99 -20.38
CA ILE A 345 -7.04 -2.32 -20.14
C ILE A 345 -7.34 -2.55 -18.65
N LEU A 346 -6.51 -1.98 -17.77
CA LEU A 346 -6.70 -2.02 -16.32
C LEU A 346 -7.81 -1.07 -15.88
N ARG A 347 -7.96 0.08 -16.54
CA ARG A 347 -9.05 1.02 -16.25
C ARG A 347 -10.41 0.44 -16.64
N ARG A 348 -10.51 -0.14 -17.84
CA ARG A 348 -11.74 -0.82 -18.30
C ARG A 348 -12.10 -2.00 -17.40
N GLN A 349 -11.13 -2.83 -17.01
CA GLN A 349 -11.37 -3.93 -16.08
C GLN A 349 -11.91 -3.43 -14.73
N LEU A 350 -11.33 -2.37 -14.17
CA LEU A 350 -11.78 -1.79 -12.91
C LEU A 350 -13.23 -1.30 -12.98
N VAL A 351 -13.59 -0.60 -14.06
CA VAL A 351 -14.98 -0.15 -14.29
C VAL A 351 -15.93 -1.34 -14.34
N CYS A 352 -15.60 -2.36 -15.15
CA CYS A 352 -16.42 -3.57 -15.27
C CYS A 352 -16.59 -4.30 -13.93
N GLU A 353 -15.53 -4.43 -13.13
CA GLU A 353 -15.61 -5.07 -11.81
C GLU A 353 -16.45 -4.26 -10.82
N LEU A 354 -16.33 -2.92 -10.82
CA LEU A 354 -17.16 -2.06 -9.97
C LEU A 354 -18.65 -2.18 -10.32
N PHE A 355 -19.01 -2.22 -11.61
CA PHE A 355 -20.38 -2.54 -12.01
C PHE A 355 -20.73 -3.99 -11.65
N SER A 356 -19.86 -4.98 -11.84
CA SER A 356 -20.15 -6.37 -11.46
C SER A 356 -20.51 -6.49 -9.96
N GLN A 357 -19.89 -5.68 -9.11
CA GLN A 357 -20.17 -5.58 -7.67
C GLN A 357 -21.40 -4.71 -7.31
N GLY A 358 -21.98 -3.98 -8.25
CA GLY A 358 -23.11 -3.06 -8.00
C GLY A 358 -22.69 -1.70 -7.42
N LEU A 359 -21.42 -1.32 -7.55
CA LEU A 359 -20.87 -0.03 -7.12
C LEU A 359 -20.95 1.03 -8.23
N ASP A 360 -22.12 1.14 -8.86
CA ASP A 360 -22.34 1.90 -10.11
C ASP A 360 -21.86 3.35 -10.05
N LEU A 361 -22.11 4.06 -8.95
CA LEU A 361 -21.65 5.46 -8.81
C LEU A 361 -20.13 5.59 -8.83
N ARG A 362 -19.39 4.62 -8.27
CA ARG A 362 -17.92 4.60 -8.33
C ARG A 362 -17.44 4.17 -9.72
N ALA A 363 -18.15 3.23 -10.34
CA ALA A 363 -17.84 2.81 -11.70
C ALA A 363 -17.96 3.98 -12.68
N GLU A 364 -19.05 4.76 -12.61
CA GLU A 364 -19.25 5.98 -13.42
C GLU A 364 -18.13 7.02 -13.25
N GLN A 365 -17.59 7.17 -12.04
CA GLN A 365 -16.44 8.06 -11.81
C GLN A 365 -15.18 7.51 -12.49
N ALA A 366 -14.92 6.21 -12.36
CA ALA A 366 -13.76 5.56 -12.97
C ALA A 366 -13.83 5.54 -14.52
N MET A 367 -15.03 5.55 -15.10
CA MET A 367 -15.23 5.60 -16.56
C MET A 367 -14.64 6.85 -17.21
N LEU A 368 -14.54 7.96 -16.47
CA LEU A 368 -14.01 9.23 -16.98
C LEU A 368 -12.52 9.15 -17.35
N GLU A 369 -11.80 8.17 -16.80
CA GLU A 369 -10.37 7.98 -17.04
C GLU A 369 -10.09 6.98 -18.19
N VAL A 370 -11.13 6.36 -18.77
CA VAL A 370 -10.99 5.36 -19.83
C VAL A 370 -10.79 6.04 -21.18
N GLU A 371 -9.81 5.56 -21.94
CA GLU A 371 -9.45 6.05 -23.27
C GLU A 371 -10.33 5.39 -24.36
N ASP A 372 -10.45 4.06 -24.35
CA ASP A 372 -11.22 3.31 -25.36
C ASP A 372 -12.66 3.06 -24.89
N GLN A 373 -13.52 4.05 -25.16
CA GLN A 373 -14.94 4.03 -24.78
C GLN A 373 -15.77 3.02 -25.58
N ASP A 374 -15.36 2.69 -26.82
CA ASP A 374 -16.08 1.74 -27.69
C ASP A 374 -15.94 0.30 -27.16
N VAL A 375 -14.71 -0.09 -26.80
CA VAL A 375 -14.44 -1.40 -26.18
C VAL A 375 -15.11 -1.48 -24.81
N LEU A 376 -15.03 -0.42 -24.00
CA LEU A 376 -15.71 -0.38 -22.71
C LEU A 376 -17.23 -0.51 -22.87
N GLY A 377 -17.83 0.22 -23.80
CA GLY A 377 -19.26 0.16 -24.08
C GLY A 377 -19.72 -1.25 -24.47
N SER A 378 -18.91 -1.95 -25.28
CA SER A 378 -19.18 -3.35 -25.64
C SER A 378 -19.13 -4.29 -24.43
N GLN A 379 -18.16 -4.10 -23.52
CA GLN A 379 -18.02 -4.89 -22.30
C GLN A 379 -19.18 -4.65 -21.32
N LEU A 380 -19.55 -3.38 -21.13
CA LEU A 380 -20.65 -2.97 -20.25
C LEU A 380 -22.02 -3.37 -20.80
N LEU A 381 -22.18 -3.50 -22.11
CA LEU A 381 -23.39 -4.04 -22.72
C LEU A 381 -23.62 -5.49 -22.31
N VAL A 382 -22.57 -6.33 -22.35
CA VAL A 382 -22.63 -7.72 -21.86
C VAL A 382 -23.03 -7.75 -20.38
N LEU A 383 -22.38 -6.92 -19.55
CA LEU A 383 -22.68 -6.81 -18.12
C LEU A 383 -24.13 -6.41 -17.85
N SER A 384 -24.64 -5.43 -18.61
CA SER A 384 -26.03 -4.99 -18.55
C SER A 384 -27.01 -6.09 -18.95
N GLY A 385 -26.67 -6.86 -19.99
CA GLY A 385 -27.40 -8.04 -20.40
C GLY A 385 -27.46 -9.11 -19.32
N GLN A 386 -26.34 -9.40 -18.65
CA GLN A 386 -26.27 -10.33 -17.52
C GLN A 386 -27.17 -9.88 -16.36
N ARG A 387 -27.15 -8.59 -15.98
CA ARG A 387 -28.02 -8.04 -14.92
C ARG A 387 -29.50 -8.18 -15.27
N LEU A 388 -29.88 -7.86 -16.51
CA LEU A 388 -31.27 -7.98 -16.96
C LEU A 388 -31.70 -9.45 -17.07
N SER A 389 -30.84 -10.32 -17.60
CA SER A 389 -31.08 -11.77 -17.68
C SER A 389 -31.30 -12.38 -16.29
N TYR A 390 -30.53 -11.95 -15.28
CA TYR A 390 -30.78 -12.35 -13.90
C TYR A 390 -32.18 -11.94 -13.44
N THR A 391 -32.52 -10.66 -13.63
CA THR A 391 -33.79 -10.08 -13.19
C THR A 391 -34.99 -10.80 -13.81
N LEU A 392 -34.93 -11.06 -15.13
CA LEU A 392 -36.04 -11.62 -15.90
C LEU A 392 -36.15 -13.16 -15.77
N LEU A 393 -35.04 -13.88 -15.75
CA LEU A 393 -35.03 -15.34 -15.91
C LEU A 393 -34.66 -16.09 -14.63
N HIS A 394 -33.88 -15.49 -13.73
CA HIS A 394 -33.24 -16.20 -12.61
C HIS A 394 -33.64 -15.70 -11.23
N SER A 395 -34.28 -14.53 -11.12
CA SER A 395 -34.77 -14.01 -9.84
C SER A 395 -35.94 -14.87 -9.32
N GLN A 396 -35.96 -15.16 -8.01
CA GLN A 396 -37.03 -15.94 -7.37
C GLN A 396 -38.40 -15.22 -7.44
N SER A 397 -38.38 -13.92 -7.69
CA SER A 397 -39.52 -13.09 -8.02
C SER A 397 -39.70 -12.98 -9.54
N GLN A 398 -39.96 -14.09 -10.23
CA GLN A 398 -40.50 -14.01 -11.59
C GLN A 398 -41.89 -13.37 -11.48
N THR A 399 -41.93 -12.05 -11.64
CA THR A 399 -43.17 -11.29 -11.60
C THR A 399 -43.90 -11.48 -12.93
N GLN A 400 -45.24 -11.48 -12.90
CA GLN A 400 -46.07 -11.54 -14.10
C GLN A 400 -45.64 -10.48 -15.16
N PRO A 401 -45.30 -9.22 -14.79
CA PRO A 401 -44.69 -8.23 -15.69
C PRO A 401 -43.42 -8.70 -16.41
N ALA A 402 -42.50 -9.39 -15.73
CA ALA A 402 -41.26 -9.87 -16.33
C ALA A 402 -41.52 -10.93 -17.42
N MET A 403 -42.52 -11.80 -17.19
CA MET A 403 -42.93 -12.81 -18.16
C MET A 403 -43.65 -12.20 -19.36
N GLU A 404 -44.53 -11.22 -19.14
CA GLU A 404 -45.24 -10.50 -20.20
C GLU A 404 -44.27 -9.71 -21.08
N LEU A 405 -43.25 -9.07 -20.48
CA LEU A 405 -42.22 -8.39 -21.23
C LEU A 405 -41.37 -9.38 -22.05
N LEU A 406 -40.93 -10.50 -21.47
CA LEU A 406 -40.17 -11.53 -22.19
C LEU A 406 -40.89 -12.01 -23.47
N ALA A 407 -42.23 -12.05 -23.44
CA ALA A 407 -43.04 -12.40 -24.61
C ALA A 407 -43.13 -11.28 -25.67
N ARG A 408 -42.86 -10.03 -25.28
CA ARG A 408 -42.90 -8.83 -26.13
C ARG A 408 -41.53 -8.41 -26.67
N LEU A 409 -40.44 -8.92 -26.10
CA LEU A 409 -39.09 -8.60 -26.56
C LEU A 409 -38.85 -9.08 -28.00
N PRO A 410 -38.08 -8.33 -28.82
CA PRO A 410 -37.62 -8.81 -30.11
C PRO A 410 -36.94 -10.20 -29.98
N PRO A 411 -37.17 -11.14 -30.92
CA PRO A 411 -36.61 -12.50 -30.83
C PRO A 411 -35.08 -12.52 -30.68
N THR A 412 -34.40 -11.57 -31.31
CA THR A 412 -32.93 -11.40 -31.24
C THR A 412 -32.46 -11.02 -29.84
N LEU A 413 -33.12 -10.04 -29.20
CA LEU A 413 -32.81 -9.61 -27.84
C LEU A 413 -33.14 -10.72 -26.83
N CYS A 414 -34.27 -11.41 -27.00
CA CYS A 414 -34.66 -12.53 -26.14
C CYS A 414 -33.66 -13.69 -26.21
N ALA A 415 -33.21 -14.07 -27.42
CA ALA A 415 -32.18 -15.09 -27.60
C ALA A 415 -30.83 -14.67 -26.99
N TRP A 416 -30.44 -13.40 -27.16
CA TRP A 416 -29.21 -12.86 -26.57
C TRP A 416 -29.24 -12.85 -25.04
N LEU A 417 -30.34 -12.40 -24.41
CA LEU A 417 -30.49 -12.40 -22.94
C LEU A 417 -30.46 -13.81 -22.35
N LYS A 418 -31.05 -14.80 -23.03
CA LYS A 418 -30.99 -16.22 -22.63
C LYS A 418 -29.58 -16.80 -22.73
N ALA A 419 -28.71 -16.24 -23.57
CA ALA A 419 -27.32 -16.63 -23.70
C ALA A 419 -26.39 -15.94 -22.69
N MET A 420 -26.86 -14.92 -21.98
CA MET A 420 -26.10 -14.29 -20.90
C MET A 420 -26.04 -15.21 -19.69
N ASP A 421 -24.87 -15.28 -19.05
CA ASP A 421 -24.67 -16.00 -17.79
C ASP A 421 -24.56 -15.02 -16.62
N PRO A 422 -25.59 -14.91 -15.75
CA PRO A 422 -25.52 -14.06 -14.57
C PRO A 422 -24.49 -14.49 -13.52
N SER A 423 -23.98 -15.72 -13.57
CA SER A 423 -23.02 -16.21 -12.57
C SER A 423 -21.63 -15.56 -12.67
N ASP A 424 -21.36 -14.89 -13.78
CA ASP A 424 -20.18 -14.04 -13.97
C ASP A 424 -20.25 -12.73 -13.17
N LEU A 425 -21.45 -12.33 -12.73
CA LEU A 425 -21.64 -11.13 -11.90
C LEU A 425 -21.40 -11.44 -10.42
N ARG A 426 -20.74 -10.50 -9.73
CA ARG A 426 -20.57 -10.58 -8.27
C ARG A 426 -21.88 -10.28 -7.53
N CYS A 427 -22.53 -9.21 -7.92
CA CYS A 427 -23.83 -8.78 -7.41
C CYS A 427 -24.82 -8.76 -8.59
N PRO A 428 -25.50 -9.88 -8.88
CA PRO A 428 -26.46 -9.92 -9.98
C PRO A 428 -27.79 -9.21 -9.62
N SER A 429 -28.10 -9.07 -8.32
CA SER A 429 -29.34 -8.46 -7.82
C SER A 429 -29.21 -6.95 -7.62
N VAL A 430 -29.06 -6.21 -8.70
CA VAL A 430 -28.96 -4.74 -8.70
C VAL A 430 -30.33 -4.10 -9.00
N PRO A 431 -30.71 -2.96 -8.39
CA PRO A 431 -31.96 -2.28 -8.72
C PRO A 431 -32.07 -1.96 -10.22
N LEU A 432 -33.24 -2.23 -10.80
CA LEU A 432 -33.46 -2.08 -12.24
C LEU A 432 -33.19 -0.65 -12.75
N CYS A 433 -33.44 0.36 -11.91
CA CYS A 433 -33.14 1.75 -12.23
C CYS A 433 -31.64 2.02 -12.47
N GLN A 434 -30.76 1.29 -11.77
CA GLN A 434 -29.31 1.39 -11.98
C GLN A 434 -28.91 0.71 -13.30
N THR A 435 -29.48 -0.46 -13.61
CA THR A 435 -29.28 -1.12 -14.91
C THR A 435 -29.78 -0.24 -16.06
N LYS A 436 -30.95 0.40 -15.92
CA LYS A 436 -31.47 1.37 -16.91
C LYS A 436 -30.54 2.55 -17.09
N ARG A 437 -30.03 3.13 -16.00
CA ARG A 437 -29.07 4.24 -16.04
C ARG A 437 -27.78 3.84 -16.77
N LEU A 438 -27.23 2.66 -16.48
CA LEU A 438 -26.08 2.11 -17.18
C LEU A 438 -26.34 1.99 -18.69
N VAL A 439 -27.45 1.38 -19.09
CA VAL A 439 -27.78 1.22 -20.52
C VAL A 439 -28.02 2.57 -21.21
N GLY A 440 -28.62 3.54 -20.52
CA GLY A 440 -28.73 4.91 -21.02
C GLY A 440 -27.36 5.53 -21.34
N ARG A 441 -26.37 5.34 -20.45
CA ARG A 441 -24.98 5.75 -20.72
C ARG A 441 -24.33 4.99 -21.87
N LEU A 442 -24.63 3.69 -22.03
CA LEU A 442 -24.09 2.92 -23.15
C LEU A 442 -24.56 3.42 -24.51
N VAL A 443 -25.81 3.84 -24.61
CA VAL A 443 -26.34 4.46 -25.83
C VAL A 443 -25.64 5.80 -26.11
N GLU A 444 -25.30 6.58 -25.09
CA GLU A 444 -24.53 7.82 -25.28
C GLU A 444 -23.05 7.56 -25.66
N MET A 445 -22.48 6.45 -25.20
CA MET A 445 -21.07 6.11 -25.43
C MET A 445 -20.81 5.44 -26.77
N LEU A 446 -21.69 4.52 -27.20
CA LEU A 446 -21.49 3.75 -28.41
C LEU A 446 -21.85 4.60 -29.66
N PRO A 447 -20.96 4.70 -30.65
CA PRO A 447 -21.29 5.34 -31.92
C PRO A 447 -22.50 4.71 -32.60
N GLU A 448 -23.34 5.50 -33.29
CA GLU A 448 -24.55 4.98 -33.97
C GLU A 448 -24.25 3.92 -35.05
N ASN A 449 -23.06 3.99 -35.66
CA ASN A 449 -22.58 3.02 -36.64
C ASN A 449 -21.93 1.78 -36.02
N HIS A 450 -21.84 1.71 -34.69
CA HIS A 450 -21.28 0.57 -33.98
C HIS A 450 -22.21 -0.65 -34.12
N ALA A 451 -21.62 -1.83 -34.33
CA ALA A 451 -22.38 -3.06 -34.61
C ALA A 451 -23.36 -3.46 -33.49
N GLN A 452 -23.10 -3.02 -32.25
CA GLN A 452 -23.90 -3.33 -31.07
C GLN A 452 -24.87 -2.20 -30.67
N TYR A 453 -24.86 -1.06 -31.37
CA TYR A 453 -25.67 0.11 -31.00
C TYR A 453 -27.18 -0.19 -30.99
N SER A 454 -27.67 -0.88 -32.02
CA SER A 454 -29.08 -1.30 -32.11
C SER A 454 -29.50 -2.24 -30.98
N LEU A 455 -28.58 -3.10 -30.51
CA LEU A 455 -28.84 -3.99 -29.38
C LEU A 455 -28.95 -3.19 -28.07
N ALA A 456 -28.10 -2.19 -27.88
CA ALA A 456 -28.17 -1.30 -26.72
C ALA A 456 -29.49 -0.49 -26.69
N LEU A 457 -29.96 0.00 -27.84
CA LEU A 457 -31.26 0.68 -27.95
C LEU A 457 -32.43 -0.23 -27.58
N HIS A 458 -32.51 -1.44 -28.15
CA HIS A 458 -33.58 -2.37 -27.79
C HIS A 458 -33.53 -2.77 -26.30
N LEU A 459 -32.33 -2.86 -25.72
CA LEU A 459 -32.17 -3.13 -24.29
C LEU A 459 -32.69 -1.97 -23.44
N LEU A 460 -32.46 -0.72 -23.86
CA LEU A 460 -32.98 0.47 -23.19
C LEU A 460 -34.51 0.52 -23.23
N GLU A 461 -35.10 0.29 -24.41
CA GLU A 461 -36.56 0.24 -24.59
C GLU A 461 -37.21 -0.84 -23.70
N ALA A 462 -36.58 -2.02 -23.59
CA ALA A 462 -37.02 -3.09 -22.71
C ALA A 462 -36.99 -2.68 -21.23
N LEU A 463 -35.93 -1.98 -20.81
CA LEU A 463 -35.78 -1.49 -19.43
C LEU A 463 -36.74 -0.33 -19.11
N GLU A 464 -37.06 0.51 -20.10
CA GLU A 464 -38.08 1.54 -19.96
C GLU A 464 -39.45 0.95 -19.67
N ALA A 465 -39.88 -0.04 -20.46
CA ALA A 465 -41.14 -0.73 -20.26
C ALA A 465 -41.28 -1.38 -18.86
N LEU A 466 -40.18 -1.89 -18.30
CA LEU A 466 -40.15 -2.49 -16.96
C LEU A 466 -40.11 -1.50 -15.79
N THR A 467 -39.75 -0.24 -16.05
CA THR A 467 -39.60 0.79 -15.00
C THR A 467 -40.77 1.78 -14.96
N THR A 468 -41.65 1.74 -15.96
CA THR A 468 -42.88 2.55 -16.04
C THR A 468 -44.11 1.89 -15.40
N GLU A 469 -43.97 0.64 -14.96
CA GLU A 469 -44.93 -0.08 -14.10
C GLU A 469 -44.44 -0.08 -12.65
#